data_AF-A0A5E4IVT7-F1
#
_entry.id   AF-A0A5E4IVT7-F1
#
_cell.length_a   1.000
_cell.length_b   1.000
_cell.length_c   1.000
_cell.angle_alpha   90.00
_cell.angle_beta   90.00
_cell.angle_gamma   90.00
#
_symmetry.space_group_name_H-M   'P 1'
#
loop_
_entity.id
_entity.type
_entity.pdbx_description
1 polymer ?
#
loop_
_entity_poly.entity_id
_entity_poly.type
_entity_poly.pdbx_seq_one_letter_code
_entity_poly.pdbx_strand_id
1 'polypeptide(L)'
;MENNFLGREDAPIGPGTWKALDRTMAEAAKGFLTGRRMLHLEGPYGFGLKSVPLQDSQPEEGIAVSSFVPVSLIHRTFSLSKRDLAAAEKDGMPINTTTVASAAIAVAMMEDSLIFEGMRGIPGLLTSKGASELKLSHWFTSIVHPGVEPTNNRAERALREHVVLRKIVGTLRNGKDALIHESTMTVLATWEQEGLNKLQITHTLIL
;
A
#
# COMPACT_ATOMS: atom_id res chain seq x y z
N MET A 1 10.65 -8.62 29.09
CA MET A 1 9.78 -9.75 29.49
C MET A 1 8.99 -10.35 28.31
N GLU A 2 9.33 -10.05 27.04
CA GLU A 2 8.50 -10.43 25.88
C GLU A 2 8.73 -11.86 25.34
N ASN A 3 9.84 -12.52 25.69
CA ASN A 3 10.22 -13.83 25.11
C ASN A 3 9.65 -15.06 25.84
N ASN A 4 8.97 -14.91 26.98
CA ASN A 4 8.64 -16.07 27.82
C ASN A 4 7.55 -16.98 27.23
N PHE A 5 6.78 -16.48 26.26
CA PHE A 5 5.69 -17.25 25.63
C PHE A 5 6.15 -18.11 24.45
N LEU A 6 7.40 -17.98 24.01
CA LEU A 6 7.93 -18.68 22.83
C LEU A 6 8.57 -20.04 23.15
N GLY A 7 8.75 -20.37 24.45
CA GLY A 7 9.33 -21.65 24.87
C GLY A 7 10.75 -21.92 24.37
N ARG A 8 11.53 -20.87 24.05
CA ARG A 8 12.86 -21.01 23.43
C ARG A 8 13.89 -21.61 24.40
N GLU A 9 13.74 -21.35 25.69
CA GLU A 9 14.65 -21.83 26.75
C GLU A 9 14.55 -23.35 26.95
N ASP A 10 13.41 -23.96 26.64
CA ASP A 10 13.19 -25.41 26.75
C ASP A 10 13.67 -26.18 25.51
N ALA A 11 14.06 -25.46 24.45
CA ALA A 11 14.50 -26.09 23.21
C ALA A 11 15.97 -26.55 23.33
N PRO A 12 16.31 -27.77 22.85
CA PRO A 12 17.68 -28.29 22.86
C PRO A 12 18.51 -27.66 21.73
N ILE A 13 18.65 -26.34 21.76
CA ILE A 13 19.29 -25.53 20.72
C ILE A 13 20.14 -24.46 21.40
N GLY A 14 21.43 -24.41 21.07
CA GLY A 14 22.37 -23.42 21.57
C GLY A 14 22.11 -22.00 21.04
N PRO A 15 22.64 -20.97 21.72
CA PRO A 15 22.40 -19.56 21.37
C PRO A 15 22.96 -19.17 19.99
N GLY A 16 24.09 -19.77 19.58
CA GLY A 16 24.68 -19.54 18.25
C GLY A 16 23.77 -20.06 17.13
N THR A 17 23.21 -21.24 17.30
CA THR A 17 22.25 -21.85 16.38
C THR A 17 20.97 -21.01 16.30
N TRP A 18 20.42 -20.58 17.44
CA TRP A 18 19.26 -19.69 17.46
C TRP A 18 19.49 -18.39 16.71
N LYS A 19 20.65 -17.76 16.89
CA LYS A 19 21.02 -16.53 16.17
C LYS A 19 21.11 -16.77 14.66
N ALA A 20 21.63 -17.92 14.23
CA ALA A 20 21.68 -18.29 12.82
C ALA A 20 20.27 -18.45 12.23
N LEU A 21 19.37 -19.14 12.95
CA LEU A 21 17.97 -19.31 12.55
C LEU A 21 17.23 -17.97 12.45
N ASP A 22 17.34 -17.12 13.47
CA ASP A 22 16.67 -15.81 13.52
C ASP A 22 17.12 -14.91 12.37
N ARG A 23 18.44 -14.89 12.09
CA ARG A 23 19.00 -14.15 10.95
C ARG A 23 18.40 -14.65 9.64
N THR A 24 18.39 -15.96 9.41
CA THR A 24 17.85 -16.52 8.16
C THR A 24 16.36 -16.24 8.02
N MET A 25 15.58 -16.32 9.10
CA MET A 25 14.15 -15.97 9.07
C MET A 25 13.95 -14.49 8.69
N ALA A 26 14.66 -13.58 9.35
CA ALA A 26 14.52 -12.14 9.12
C ALA A 26 14.94 -11.74 7.70
N GLU A 27 16.06 -12.28 7.21
CA GLU A 27 16.56 -12.02 5.86
C GLU A 27 15.61 -12.59 4.80
N ALA A 28 15.10 -13.80 4.98
CA ALA A 28 14.17 -14.44 4.04
C ALA A 28 12.83 -13.70 3.97
N ALA A 29 12.29 -13.24 5.11
CA ALA A 29 11.00 -12.54 5.16
C ALA A 29 11.06 -11.13 4.56
N LYS A 30 12.18 -10.41 4.70
CA LYS A 30 12.28 -8.99 4.35
C LYS A 30 11.92 -8.66 2.89
N GLY A 31 12.21 -9.58 1.96
CA GLY A 31 11.88 -9.41 0.54
C GLY A 31 10.38 -9.48 0.22
N PHE A 32 9.59 -10.12 1.10
CA PHE A 32 8.16 -10.41 0.88
C PHE A 32 7.23 -9.53 1.72
N LEU A 33 7.74 -8.76 2.67
CA LEU A 33 6.94 -7.84 3.50
C LEU A 33 6.69 -6.52 2.76
N THR A 34 5.96 -6.56 1.65
CA THR A 34 5.79 -5.37 0.80
C THR A 34 4.76 -4.39 1.38
N GLY A 35 3.73 -4.88 2.07
CA GLY A 35 2.73 -4.02 2.72
C GLY A 35 3.36 -3.06 3.72
N ARG A 36 4.37 -3.52 4.47
CA ARG A 36 5.14 -2.71 5.45
C ARG A 36 5.94 -1.57 4.83
N ARG A 37 6.19 -1.61 3.51
CA ARG A 37 6.90 -0.54 2.79
C ARG A 37 5.97 0.59 2.38
N MET A 38 4.67 0.32 2.31
CA MET A 38 3.64 1.26 1.87
C MET A 38 2.87 1.86 3.05
N LEU A 39 2.70 1.10 4.13
CA LEU A 39 1.91 1.48 5.29
C LEU A 39 2.79 1.93 6.46
N HIS A 40 2.27 2.85 7.29
CA HIS A 40 2.86 3.18 8.57
C HIS A 40 2.68 2.03 9.57
N LEU A 41 3.72 1.74 10.34
CA LEU A 41 3.71 0.70 11.36
C LEU A 41 3.55 1.34 12.74
N GLU A 42 2.67 0.77 13.56
CA GLU A 42 2.42 1.19 14.94
C GLU A 42 2.57 -0.01 15.89
N GLY A 43 3.12 0.21 17.08
CA GLY A 43 3.47 -0.84 18.04
C GLY A 43 5.00 -1.03 18.21
N PRO A 44 5.46 -2.15 18.79
CA PRO A 44 4.70 -3.36 19.16
C PRO A 44 3.85 -3.19 20.42
N TYR A 45 2.62 -3.70 20.38
CA TYR A 45 1.67 -3.66 21.51
C TYR A 45 1.74 -4.87 22.45
N GLY A 46 2.61 -5.84 22.13
CA GLY A 46 2.77 -7.08 22.87
C GLY A 46 1.80 -8.20 22.47
N PHE A 47 2.15 -9.43 22.86
CA PHE A 47 1.45 -10.66 22.47
C PHE A 47 -0.01 -10.75 22.98
N GLY A 48 -0.37 -9.99 24.01
CA GLY A 48 -1.70 -10.01 24.61
C GLY A 48 -2.77 -9.24 23.83
N LEU A 49 -2.40 -8.45 22.83
CA LEU A 49 -3.35 -7.64 22.07
C LEU A 49 -4.20 -8.52 21.13
N LYS A 50 -5.52 -8.52 21.35
CA LYS A 50 -6.48 -9.30 20.54
C LYS A 50 -7.34 -8.45 19.61
N SER A 51 -7.48 -7.16 19.90
CA SER A 51 -8.25 -6.23 19.09
C SER A 51 -7.76 -4.80 19.28
N VAL A 52 -7.93 -3.99 18.24
CA VAL A 52 -7.68 -2.55 18.26
C VAL A 52 -9.03 -1.83 18.33
N PRO A 53 -9.27 -0.96 19.33
CA PRO A 53 -10.49 -0.18 19.41
C PRO A 53 -10.52 0.89 18.31
N LEU A 54 -11.69 1.07 17.70
CA LEU A 54 -12.00 2.16 16.78
C LEU A 54 -12.87 3.20 17.49
N GLN A 55 -13.19 4.28 16.78
CA GLN A 55 -14.09 5.31 17.29
C GLN A 55 -15.49 4.77 17.58
N ASP A 56 -16.11 5.36 18.59
CA ASP A 56 -17.49 5.07 18.94
C ASP A 56 -18.43 5.57 17.85
N SER A 57 -19.45 4.77 17.59
CA SER A 57 -20.59 5.14 16.75
C SER A 57 -21.85 5.18 17.60
N GLN A 58 -22.78 6.07 17.26
CA GLN A 58 -24.10 6.12 17.88
C GLN A 58 -25.14 5.58 16.89
N PRO A 59 -25.37 4.24 16.87
CA PRO A 59 -26.37 3.66 15.98
C PRO A 59 -27.80 4.08 16.36
N GLU A 60 -28.05 4.36 17.64
CA GLU A 60 -29.37 4.78 18.16
C GLU A 60 -29.21 5.89 19.20
N GLU A 61 -30.25 6.71 19.37
CA GLU A 61 -30.26 7.84 20.31
C GLU A 61 -30.09 7.33 21.75
N GLY A 62 -29.01 7.76 22.41
CA GLY A 62 -28.65 7.32 23.76
C GLY A 62 -27.80 6.04 23.83
N ILE A 63 -27.49 5.39 22.70
CA ILE A 63 -26.63 4.19 22.66
C ILE A 63 -25.35 4.50 21.90
N ALA A 64 -24.20 4.43 22.59
CA ALA A 64 -22.87 4.50 21.98
C ALA A 64 -22.24 3.10 21.96
N VAL A 65 -21.71 2.71 20.81
CA VAL A 65 -21.06 1.41 20.59
C VAL A 65 -19.65 1.63 20.02
N SER A 66 -18.65 1.13 20.74
CA SER A 66 -17.27 1.03 20.25
C SER A 66 -17.15 -0.11 19.25
N SER A 67 -16.59 0.18 18.09
CA SER A 67 -16.22 -0.85 17.11
C SER A 67 -14.77 -1.30 17.34
N PHE A 68 -14.44 -2.54 16.95
CA PHE A 68 -13.10 -3.11 17.17
C PHE A 68 -12.64 -3.86 15.92
N VAL A 69 -11.35 -3.78 15.63
CA VAL A 69 -10.69 -4.61 14.61
C VAL A 69 -9.92 -5.72 15.30
N PRO A 70 -10.22 -7.01 15.06
CA PRO A 70 -9.47 -8.11 15.66
C PRO A 70 -8.05 -8.18 15.08
N VAL A 71 -7.09 -8.53 15.92
CA VAL A 71 -5.69 -8.73 15.53
C VAL A 71 -5.47 -10.21 15.21
N SER A 72 -5.12 -10.51 13.96
CA SER A 72 -4.88 -11.87 13.49
C SER A 72 -3.49 -12.36 13.88
N LEU A 73 -3.43 -13.53 14.54
CA LEU A 73 -2.16 -14.24 14.75
C LEU A 73 -1.89 -15.16 13.56
N ILE A 74 -0.84 -14.85 12.79
CA ILE A 74 -0.36 -15.71 11.72
C ILE A 74 0.87 -16.50 12.17
N HIS A 75 0.94 -17.77 11.79
CA HIS A 75 2.09 -18.62 12.12
C HIS A 75 2.26 -19.73 11.10
N ARG A 76 3.48 -20.27 11.03
CA ARG A 76 3.84 -21.45 10.23
C ARG A 76 4.83 -22.30 11.02
N THR A 77 4.62 -23.61 11.00
CA THR A 77 5.53 -24.56 11.64
C THR A 77 6.56 -25.07 10.65
N PHE A 78 7.78 -25.33 11.13
CA PHE A 78 8.84 -26.00 10.37
C PHE A 78 9.49 -27.07 11.24
N SER A 79 10.21 -27.98 10.60
CA SER A 79 10.91 -29.09 11.27
C SER A 79 12.40 -29.06 10.94
N LEU A 80 13.22 -29.40 11.92
CA LEU A 80 14.67 -29.54 11.80
C LEU A 80 15.12 -30.90 12.36
N SER A 81 16.15 -31.48 11.76
CA SER A 81 16.75 -32.74 12.23
C SER A 81 17.56 -32.50 13.50
N LYS A 82 17.25 -33.23 14.57
CA LYS A 82 18.02 -33.17 15.83
C LYS A 82 19.47 -33.58 15.65
N ARG A 83 19.75 -34.53 14.75
CA ARG A 83 21.12 -34.99 14.45
C ARG A 83 21.93 -33.90 13.77
N ASP A 84 21.31 -33.17 12.84
CA ASP A 84 21.96 -32.11 12.08
C ASP A 84 22.24 -30.91 12.98
N LEU A 85 21.31 -30.59 13.89
CA LEU A 85 21.51 -29.57 14.92
C LEU A 85 22.69 -29.93 15.85
N ALA A 86 22.75 -31.18 16.32
CA ALA A 86 23.85 -31.64 17.16
C ALA A 86 25.20 -31.64 16.41
N ALA A 87 25.22 -32.05 15.13
CA ALA A 87 26.42 -32.02 14.29
C ALA A 87 26.88 -30.58 14.01
N ALA A 88 25.96 -29.65 13.81
CA ALA A 88 26.28 -28.24 13.64
C ALA A 88 26.92 -27.62 14.88
N GLU A 89 26.42 -27.97 16.06
CA GLU A 89 26.95 -27.46 17.33
C GLU A 89 28.30 -28.09 17.70
N LYS A 90 28.47 -29.39 17.44
CA LYS A 90 29.69 -30.12 17.79
C LYS A 90 30.83 -29.88 16.79
N ASP A 91 30.52 -30.03 15.50
CA ASP A 91 31.52 -30.12 14.43
C ASP A 91 31.50 -28.89 13.50
N GLY A 92 30.65 -27.89 13.77
CA GLY A 92 30.55 -26.66 12.96
C GLY A 92 29.94 -26.86 11.58
N MET A 93 29.24 -27.98 11.37
CA MET A 93 28.61 -28.32 10.09
C MET A 93 27.48 -27.33 9.74
N PRO A 94 27.31 -26.92 8.47
CA PRO A 94 26.24 -26.00 8.10
C PRO A 94 24.85 -26.60 8.33
N ILE A 95 23.98 -25.84 8.99
CA ILE A 95 22.57 -26.20 9.21
C ILE A 95 21.78 -25.99 7.92
N ASN A 96 20.91 -26.93 7.58
CA ASN A 96 19.94 -26.73 6.51
C ASN A 96 18.89 -25.69 6.95
N THR A 97 19.02 -24.47 6.45
CA THR A 97 18.14 -23.34 6.75
C THR A 97 17.01 -23.15 5.75
N THR A 98 16.90 -24.02 4.74
CA THR A 98 15.89 -23.90 3.67
C THR A 98 14.47 -24.03 4.21
N THR A 99 14.23 -24.95 5.14
CA THR A 99 12.90 -25.14 5.75
C THR A 99 12.48 -23.93 6.59
N VAL A 100 13.45 -23.31 7.25
CA VAL A 100 13.29 -22.12 8.08
C VAL A 100 12.97 -20.90 7.22
N ALA A 101 13.75 -20.69 6.16
CA ALA A 101 13.52 -19.63 5.19
C ALA A 101 12.15 -19.77 4.51
N SER A 102 11.80 -20.99 4.08
CA SER A 102 10.49 -21.27 3.45
C SER A 102 9.32 -20.96 4.38
N ALA A 103 9.42 -21.35 5.66
CA ALA A 103 8.38 -21.02 6.64
C ALA A 103 8.26 -19.52 6.90
N ALA A 104 9.39 -18.80 7.00
CA ALA A 104 9.41 -17.35 7.17
C ALA A 104 8.78 -16.62 5.96
N ILE A 105 9.12 -17.04 4.75
CA ILE A 105 8.54 -16.52 3.50
C ILE A 105 7.03 -16.76 3.48
N ALA A 106 6.57 -17.97 3.82
CA ALA A 106 5.15 -18.29 3.85
C ALA A 106 4.37 -17.39 4.83
N VAL A 107 4.93 -17.08 6.00
CA VAL A 107 4.31 -16.15 6.95
C VAL A 107 4.28 -14.72 6.40
N ALA A 108 5.38 -14.25 5.81
CA ALA A 108 5.43 -12.92 5.19
C ALA A 108 4.40 -12.77 4.05
N MET A 109 4.24 -13.81 3.22
CA MET A 109 3.22 -13.83 2.17
C MET A 109 1.79 -13.86 2.74
N MET A 110 1.56 -14.58 3.84
CA MET A 110 0.27 -14.55 4.55
C MET A 110 -0.04 -13.15 5.09
N GLU A 111 0.95 -12.45 5.63
CA GLU A 111 0.79 -11.06 6.07
C GLU A 111 0.37 -10.14 4.92
N ASP A 112 1.10 -10.17 3.79
CA ASP A 112 0.78 -9.34 2.63
C ASP A 112 -0.60 -9.67 2.04
N SER A 113 -0.96 -10.95 1.92
CA SER A 113 -2.31 -11.34 1.47
C SER A 113 -3.39 -10.80 2.41
N LEU A 114 -3.19 -10.84 3.73
CA LEU A 114 -4.13 -10.24 4.69
C LEU A 114 -4.24 -8.71 4.53
N ILE A 115 -3.12 -8.03 4.27
CA ILE A 115 -3.13 -6.57 4.07
C ILE A 115 -3.87 -6.20 2.78
N PHE A 116 -3.57 -6.89 1.66
CA PHE A 116 -4.10 -6.53 0.35
C PHE A 116 -5.50 -7.09 0.10
N GLU A 117 -5.72 -8.38 0.35
CA GLU A 117 -6.97 -9.07 0.03
C GLU A 117 -7.94 -9.08 1.22
N GLY A 118 -7.41 -9.02 2.44
CA GLY A 118 -8.21 -9.10 3.67
C GLY A 118 -8.53 -10.54 4.07
N MET A 119 -9.47 -10.69 4.99
CA MET A 119 -10.02 -11.97 5.44
C MET A 119 -11.56 -11.87 5.43
N ARG A 120 -12.27 -12.99 5.54
CA ARG A 120 -13.73 -12.98 5.73
C ARG A 120 -14.12 -12.06 6.90
N GLY A 121 -14.86 -10.99 6.57
CA GLY A 121 -15.32 -9.98 7.53
C GLY A 121 -14.35 -8.83 7.79
N ILE A 122 -13.13 -8.88 7.26
CA ILE A 122 -12.11 -7.83 7.41
C ILE A 122 -11.61 -7.44 6.01
N PRO A 123 -12.00 -6.27 5.48
CA PRO A 123 -11.55 -5.85 4.16
C PRO A 123 -10.04 -5.59 4.14
N GLY A 124 -9.39 -5.96 3.04
CA GLY A 124 -8.04 -5.56 2.69
C GLY A 124 -8.04 -4.31 1.81
N LEU A 125 -6.86 -3.82 1.44
CA LEU A 125 -6.71 -2.63 0.59
C LEU A 125 -7.40 -2.77 -0.78
N LEU A 126 -7.41 -3.97 -1.36
CA LEU A 126 -7.99 -4.27 -2.67
C LEU A 126 -9.47 -4.65 -2.60
N THR A 127 -9.97 -5.05 -1.42
CA THR A 127 -11.36 -5.51 -1.24
C THR A 127 -12.22 -4.52 -0.45
N SER A 128 -11.64 -3.41 0.01
CA SER A 128 -12.35 -2.35 0.70
C SER A 128 -13.39 -1.68 -0.19
N LYS A 129 -14.53 -1.31 0.41
CA LYS A 129 -15.59 -0.57 -0.29
C LYS A 129 -15.06 0.81 -0.68
N GLY A 130 -15.05 1.10 -1.98
CA GLY A 130 -14.47 2.33 -2.52
C GLY A 130 -13.06 2.16 -3.09
N ALA A 131 -12.52 0.94 -3.15
CA ALA A 131 -11.33 0.66 -3.93
C ALA A 131 -11.57 1.02 -5.40
N SER A 132 -10.66 1.82 -5.97
CA SER A 132 -10.73 2.24 -7.36
C SER A 132 -10.34 1.08 -8.28
N GLU A 133 -11.29 0.59 -9.07
CA GLU A 133 -11.03 -0.40 -10.10
C GLU A 133 -10.90 0.29 -11.47
N LEU A 134 -9.77 0.05 -12.14
CA LEU A 134 -9.55 0.48 -13.52
C LEU A 134 -9.45 -0.75 -14.42
N LYS A 135 -10.23 -0.76 -15.51
CA LYS A 135 -10.12 -1.81 -16.52
C LYS A 135 -8.72 -1.80 -17.12
N LEU A 136 -8.15 -3.00 -17.32
CA LEU A 136 -6.82 -3.15 -17.94
C LEU A 136 -6.75 -2.52 -19.34
N SER A 137 -7.88 -2.44 -20.05
CA SER A 137 -7.98 -1.74 -21.34
C SER A 137 -7.57 -0.27 -21.27
N HIS A 138 -7.75 0.40 -20.11
CA HIS A 138 -7.33 1.80 -19.91
C HIS A 138 -5.83 1.93 -19.67
N TRP A 139 -5.12 0.85 -19.37
CA TRP A 139 -3.66 0.86 -19.23
C TRP A 139 -2.97 0.84 -20.60
N PHE A 140 -3.64 0.27 -21.60
CA PHE A 140 -3.14 0.14 -22.96
C PHE A 140 -3.75 1.18 -23.92
N THR A 141 -4.27 2.30 -23.41
CA THR A 141 -4.84 3.37 -24.24
C THR A 141 -3.87 3.83 -25.32
N SER A 142 -2.56 3.87 -25.05
CA SER A 142 -1.53 4.20 -26.03
C SER A 142 -1.30 3.14 -27.11
N ILE A 143 -1.65 1.88 -26.85
CA ILE A 143 -1.57 0.78 -27.83
C ILE A 143 -2.84 0.77 -28.70
N VAL A 144 -4.00 1.05 -28.10
CA VAL A 144 -5.31 1.04 -28.78
C VAL A 144 -5.53 2.31 -29.61
N HIS A 145 -4.97 3.45 -29.20
CA HIS A 145 -5.13 4.74 -29.89
C HIS A 145 -3.79 5.28 -30.39
N PRO A 146 -3.48 5.13 -31.70
CA PRO A 146 -2.30 5.72 -32.31
C PRO A 146 -2.27 7.24 -32.07
N GLY A 147 -1.18 7.74 -31.47
CA GLY A 147 -1.00 9.17 -31.14
C GLY A 147 -1.22 9.53 -29.65
N VAL A 148 -1.68 8.59 -28.82
CA VAL A 148 -1.71 8.76 -27.36
C VAL A 148 -0.37 8.31 -26.77
N GLU A 149 0.31 9.21 -26.06
CA GLU A 149 1.58 8.88 -25.39
C GLU A 149 1.35 7.81 -24.29
N PRO A 150 2.31 6.89 -24.03
CA PRO A 150 2.21 5.86 -22.99
C PRO A 150 2.26 6.37 -21.55
N THR A 151 2.21 7.69 -21.35
CA THR A 151 2.37 8.34 -20.05
C THR A 151 1.26 9.35 -19.81
N ASN A 152 0.88 9.55 -18.56
CA ASN A 152 -0.11 10.57 -18.15
C ASN A 152 0.39 12.01 -18.37
N ASN A 153 1.63 12.20 -18.82
CA ASN A 153 2.29 13.50 -18.95
C ASN A 153 1.56 14.46 -19.88
N ARG A 154 0.88 13.96 -20.92
CA ARG A 154 0.09 14.81 -21.83
C ARG A 154 -1.16 15.36 -21.16
N ALA A 155 -1.90 14.53 -20.43
CA ALA A 155 -3.09 14.96 -19.70
C ALA A 155 -2.70 15.90 -18.54
N GLU A 156 -1.64 15.60 -17.79
CA GLU A 156 -1.13 16.50 -16.76
C GLU A 156 -0.66 17.84 -17.34
N ARG A 157 0.04 17.85 -18.49
CA ARG A 157 0.43 19.09 -19.18
C ARG A 157 -0.79 19.91 -19.61
N ALA A 158 -1.82 19.27 -20.17
CA ALA A 158 -3.06 19.95 -20.56
C ALA A 158 -3.81 20.54 -19.35
N LEU A 159 -3.77 19.87 -18.20
CA LEU A 159 -4.39 20.34 -16.97
C LEU A 159 -3.60 21.47 -16.28
N ARG A 160 -2.28 21.62 -16.51
CA ARG A 160 -1.47 22.64 -15.85
C ARG A 160 -1.95 24.07 -16.14
N GLU A 161 -2.31 24.36 -17.38
CA GLU A 161 -2.82 25.69 -17.76
C GLU A 161 -4.11 26.01 -16.99
N HIS A 162 -5.05 25.06 -16.94
CA HIS A 162 -6.26 25.16 -16.12
C HIS A 162 -5.98 25.33 -14.62
N VAL A 163 -5.06 24.55 -14.05
CA VAL A 163 -4.73 24.61 -12.62
C VAL A 163 -4.10 25.96 -12.26
N VAL A 164 -3.26 26.51 -13.14
CA VAL A 164 -2.65 27.84 -12.96
C VAL A 164 -3.71 28.93 -13.05
N LEU A 165 -4.55 28.93 -14.08
CA LEU A 165 -5.64 29.90 -14.25
C LEU A 165 -6.62 29.86 -13.08
N ARG A 166 -7.00 28.67 -12.61
CA ARG A 166 -7.85 28.49 -11.43
C ARG A 166 -7.23 29.10 -10.17
N LYS A 167 -5.90 29.03 -10.01
CA LYS A 167 -5.19 29.66 -8.89
C LYS A 167 -5.12 31.18 -9.03
N ILE A 168 -4.91 31.71 -10.23
CA ILE A 168 -4.89 33.16 -10.50
C ILE A 168 -6.28 33.78 -10.26
N VAL A 169 -7.34 33.14 -10.73
CA VAL A 169 -8.72 33.62 -10.63
C VAL A 169 -9.33 33.36 -9.24
N GLY A 170 -8.64 32.59 -8.39
CA GLY A 170 -9.02 32.42 -6.99
C GLY A 170 -10.14 31.39 -6.74
N THR A 171 -10.18 30.30 -7.52
CA THR A 171 -11.21 29.24 -7.55
C THR A 171 -12.57 29.64 -8.15
N LEU A 172 -13.34 28.65 -8.64
CA LEU A 172 -14.68 28.83 -9.21
C LEU A 172 -15.69 29.00 -8.06
N ARG A 173 -15.81 30.21 -7.51
CA ARG A 173 -16.57 30.46 -6.27
C ARG A 173 -18.07 30.64 -6.50
N ASN A 174 -18.50 30.91 -7.73
CA ASN A 174 -19.90 31.04 -8.12
C ASN A 174 -20.12 30.56 -9.58
N GLY A 175 -21.38 30.38 -9.99
CA GLY A 175 -21.73 29.88 -11.33
C GLY A 175 -21.27 30.77 -12.50
N LYS A 176 -21.09 32.07 -12.26
CA LYS A 176 -20.57 33.02 -13.27
C LYS A 176 -19.08 32.79 -13.51
N ASP A 177 -18.29 32.56 -12.46
CA ASP A 177 -16.86 32.28 -12.55
C ASP A 177 -16.60 30.94 -13.26
N ALA A 178 -17.45 29.94 -13.02
CA ALA A 178 -17.42 28.66 -13.73
C ALA A 178 -17.65 28.85 -15.23
N LEU A 179 -18.68 29.62 -15.61
CA LEU A 179 -19.02 29.88 -17.00
C LEU A 179 -17.92 30.65 -17.76
N ILE A 180 -17.31 31.65 -17.11
CA ILE A 180 -16.19 32.41 -17.69
C ILE A 180 -15.00 31.49 -17.91
N HIS A 181 -14.63 30.68 -16.92
CA HIS A 181 -13.54 29.73 -17.06
C HIS A 181 -13.80 28.70 -18.17
N GLU A 182 -15.00 28.12 -18.24
CA GLU A 182 -15.38 27.20 -19.32
C GLU A 182 -15.28 27.86 -20.69
N SER A 183 -15.85 29.06 -20.85
CA SER A 183 -15.85 29.79 -22.12
C SER A 183 -14.44 30.16 -22.57
N THR A 184 -13.62 30.71 -21.67
CA THR A 184 -12.21 31.05 -21.96
C THR A 184 -11.43 29.83 -22.39
N MET A 185 -11.64 28.68 -21.74
CA MET A 185 -10.91 27.46 -22.03
C MET A 185 -11.35 26.80 -23.33
N THR A 186 -12.65 26.81 -23.65
CA THR A 186 -13.15 26.36 -24.95
C THR A 186 -12.55 27.20 -26.07
N VAL A 187 -12.56 28.52 -25.91
CA VAL A 187 -12.03 29.46 -26.90
C VAL A 187 -10.52 29.26 -27.14
N LEU A 188 -9.72 29.16 -26.07
CA LEU A 188 -8.28 28.89 -26.18
C LEU A 188 -8.00 27.53 -26.83
N ALA A 189 -8.76 26.50 -26.49
CA ALA A 189 -8.60 25.16 -27.06
C ALA A 189 -8.97 25.12 -28.56
N THR A 190 -10.06 25.77 -28.96
CA THR A 190 -10.45 25.87 -30.39
C THR A 190 -9.40 26.61 -31.20
N TRP A 191 -8.82 27.69 -30.66
CA TRP A 191 -7.79 28.45 -31.37
C TRP A 191 -6.45 27.72 -31.47
N GLU A 192 -6.10 26.91 -30.47
CA GLU A 192 -4.93 26.02 -30.56
C GLU A 192 -5.11 24.95 -31.64
N GLN A 193 -6.32 24.44 -31.83
CA GLN A 193 -6.64 23.50 -32.92
C GLN A 193 -6.51 24.14 -34.30
N GLU A 194 -6.80 25.43 -34.43
CA GLU A 194 -6.62 26.22 -35.66
C GLU A 194 -5.16 26.72 -35.87
N GLY A 195 -4.23 26.34 -34.98
CA GLY A 195 -2.80 26.68 -35.10
C GLY A 195 -2.46 28.14 -34.78
N LEU A 196 -3.34 28.86 -34.08
CA LEU A 196 -3.17 30.28 -33.76
C LEU A 196 -2.33 30.50 -32.49
N ASN A 197 -1.55 31.60 -32.45
CA ASN A 197 -0.64 31.90 -31.35
C ASN A 197 -1.39 32.47 -30.12
N LYS A 198 -1.32 31.76 -28.98
CA LYS A 198 -1.97 32.11 -27.70
C LYS A 198 -1.63 33.52 -27.18
N LEU A 199 -0.40 34.01 -27.38
CA LEU A 199 0.05 35.32 -26.86
C LEU A 199 -0.46 36.50 -27.69
N GLN A 200 -0.59 36.33 -29.01
CA GLN A 200 -1.10 37.42 -29.87
C GLN A 200 -2.60 37.68 -29.64
N ILE A 201 -3.35 36.66 -29.23
CA ILE A 201 -4.81 36.73 -29.16
C ILE A 201 -5.33 37.09 -27.78
N THR A 202 -4.60 36.75 -26.72
CA THR A 202 -4.90 37.28 -25.36
C THR A 202 -4.89 38.81 -25.33
N HIS A 203 -4.07 39.45 -26.16
CA HIS A 203 -4.09 40.90 -26.36
C HIS A 203 -5.39 41.42 -27.00
N THR A 204 -6.08 40.62 -27.82
CA THR A 204 -7.35 40.96 -28.47
C THR A 204 -8.54 40.83 -27.53
N LEU A 205 -8.44 40.04 -26.47
CA LEU A 205 -9.52 39.83 -25.47
C LEU A 205 -9.49 40.84 -24.32
N ILE A 206 -8.37 41.54 -24.13
CA ILE A 206 -8.17 42.52 -23.04
C ILE A 206 -8.51 43.95 -23.52
N LEU A 207 -8.63 44.16 -24.84
CA LEU A 207 -9.09 45.41 -25.47
C LEU A 207 -10.57 45.32 -25.84
#